data_AF-A0A945F0U4-F1
#
_entry.id   AF-A0A945F0U4-F1
#
_cell.length_a   1.000
_cell.length_b   1.000
_cell.length_c   1.000
_cell.angle_alpha   90.00
_cell.angle_beta   90.00
_cell.angle_gamma   90.00
#
_symmetry.space_group_name_H-M   'P 1'
#
loop_
_entity.id
_entity.type
_entity.pdbx_description
1 polymer ?
#
loop_
_entity_poly.entity_id
_entity_poly.type
_entity_poly.pdbx_seq_one_letter_code
_entity_poly.pdbx_strand_id
1 'polypeptide(L)'
;MAVSPLAIYHFHQFPGLFLITNWMVLPFVALYLYLGIGSLILLHWQLLPTFLIDLLNLMTASLNNFVRWVVNQKAFFFEELRLSMYDVILIYALLLFLYFGYIKMKKRILLSLFLGIMLLQWFAHQAREAQERTTAVWLMPAYNNTVLFYKNKKTLRIFCTQEISESNRLVKEFQNEFRIDRIQIEELKNTYDIEGKTLFFIDSLWAENFDFKKQRNLLVLTKNTKVNLEAMLLQNEIDQIIVDGSSYPSVKTRWKKTCAQYNILFYDLQHKGPYLLSTKTRDIGF
;
A
#
# COMPACT_ATOMS: atom_id res chain seq x y z
N MET A 1 -1.85 20.07 15.63
CA MET A 1 -0.44 19.63 15.47
C MET A 1 -0.24 18.17 15.86
N ALA A 2 -0.85 17.70 16.96
CA ALA A 2 -0.68 16.32 17.41
C ALA A 2 -1.23 15.24 16.45
N VAL A 3 -2.14 15.55 15.52
CA VAL A 3 -2.65 14.54 14.56
C VAL A 3 -1.95 14.64 13.19
N SER A 4 -1.15 15.69 12.97
CA SER A 4 -0.58 16.01 11.65
C SER A 4 0.35 14.93 11.09
N PRO A 5 1.31 14.35 11.85
CA PRO A 5 2.16 13.28 11.33
C PRO A 5 1.36 12.02 10.93
N LEU A 6 0.34 11.67 11.70
CA LEU A 6 -0.54 10.54 11.41
C LEU A 6 -1.43 10.79 10.19
N ALA A 7 -1.95 12.01 10.03
CA ALA A 7 -2.71 12.39 8.84
C ALA A 7 -1.84 12.32 7.58
N ILE A 8 -0.58 12.76 7.66
CA ILE A 8 0.38 12.65 6.56
C ILE A 8 0.67 11.18 6.23
N TYR A 9 0.86 10.33 7.25
CA TYR A 9 1.08 8.91 7.06
C TYR A 9 -0.07 8.21 6.31
N HIS A 10 -1.31 8.54 6.64
CA HIS A 10 -2.48 7.90 6.05
C HIS A 10 -2.87 8.47 4.67
N PHE A 11 -2.75 9.80 4.51
CA PHE A 11 -3.24 10.47 3.30
C PHE A 11 -2.13 10.84 2.32
N HIS A 12 -0.85 10.72 2.70
CA HIS A 12 0.33 11.12 1.91
C HIS A 12 0.30 12.56 1.37
N GLN A 13 -0.56 13.38 1.96
CA GLN A 13 -0.79 14.77 1.61
C GLN A 13 -1.06 15.56 2.89
N PHE A 14 -0.69 16.84 2.89
CA PHE A 14 -0.92 17.73 4.02
C PHE A 14 -1.38 19.11 3.57
N PRO A 15 -2.59 19.54 3.97
CA PRO A 15 -2.96 20.94 3.84
C PRO A 15 -2.21 21.75 4.91
N GLY A 16 -1.23 22.55 4.51
CA GLY A 16 -0.46 23.45 5.38
C GLY A 16 -1.34 24.47 6.11
N LEU A 17 -2.48 24.84 5.54
CA LEU A 17 -3.47 25.72 6.18
C LEU A 17 -4.34 25.02 7.23
N PHE A 18 -4.18 23.71 7.46
CA PHE A 18 -5.00 22.91 8.39
C PHE A 18 -5.22 23.56 9.76
N LEU A 19 -4.22 24.23 10.32
CA LEU A 19 -4.35 24.91 11.61
C LEU A 19 -5.31 26.10 11.55
N ILE A 20 -5.13 26.98 10.55
CA ILE A 20 -5.98 28.14 10.34
C ILE A 20 -7.40 27.69 10.00
N THR A 21 -7.52 26.68 9.13
CA THR A 21 -8.80 26.09 8.76
C THR A 21 -9.52 25.52 9.98
N ASN A 22 -8.87 24.69 10.80
CA ASN A 22 -9.52 24.11 11.97
C ASN A 22 -9.88 25.14 13.02
N TRP A 23 -9.00 26.13 13.25
CA TRP A 23 -9.27 27.17 14.22
C TRP A 23 -10.48 28.02 13.81
N MET A 24 -10.65 28.28 12.51
CA MET A 24 -11.79 29.04 12.01
C MET A 24 -13.07 28.19 11.90
N VAL A 25 -12.96 26.95 11.40
CA VAL A 25 -14.10 26.08 11.09
C VAL A 25 -14.73 25.48 12.35
N LEU A 26 -13.94 24.97 13.30
CA LEU A 26 -14.47 24.27 14.49
C LEU A 26 -15.41 25.13 15.34
N PRO A 27 -15.07 26.36 15.77
CA PRO A 27 -15.99 27.19 16.54
C PRO A 27 -17.22 27.59 15.73
N PHE A 28 -17.03 27.79 14.42
CA PHE A 28 -18.10 28.20 13.52
C PHE A 28 -19.14 27.09 13.33
N VAL A 29 -18.68 25.86 13.10
CA VAL A 29 -19.54 24.67 12.98
C VAL A 29 -20.22 24.36 14.30
N ALA A 30 -19.54 24.48 15.44
CA ALA A 30 -20.16 24.28 16.75
C ALA A 30 -21.30 25.28 16.98
N LEU A 31 -21.05 26.57 16.75
CA LEU A 31 -22.07 27.62 16.86
C LEU A 31 -23.24 27.38 15.89
N TYR A 32 -22.94 27.06 14.63
CA TYR A 32 -23.94 26.73 13.61
C TYR A 32 -24.83 25.56 14.05
N LEU A 33 -24.24 24.52 14.65
CA LEU A 33 -24.98 23.37 15.19
C LEU A 33 -25.94 23.76 16.30
N TYR A 34 -25.48 24.54 17.29
CA TYR A 34 -26.36 25.00 18.37
C TYR A 34 -27.50 25.88 17.87
N LEU A 35 -27.21 26.81 16.95
CA LEU A 35 -28.24 27.66 16.34
C LEU A 35 -29.20 26.84 15.46
N GLY A 36 -28.69 25.85 14.72
CA GLY A 36 -29.50 24.94 13.92
C GLY A 36 -30.42 24.07 14.76
N ILE A 37 -29.92 23.47 15.85
CA ILE A 37 -30.76 22.70 16.79
C ILE A 37 -31.80 23.62 17.43
N GLY A 38 -31.41 24.83 17.87
CA GLY A 38 -32.33 25.84 18.38
C GLY A 38 -33.43 26.19 17.37
N SER A 39 -33.07 26.35 16.10
CA SER A 39 -34.01 26.63 15.00
C SER A 39 -35.05 25.52 14.83
N LEU A 40 -34.65 24.25 14.97
CA LEU A 40 -35.55 23.11 14.86
C LEU A 40 -36.55 23.07 16.02
N ILE A 41 -36.12 23.43 17.24
CA ILE A 41 -37.00 23.53 18.41
C ILE A 41 -38.00 24.68 18.23
N LEU A 42 -37.54 25.86 17.77
CA LEU A 42 -38.42 27.01 17.49
C LEU A 42 -39.41 26.71 16.35
N LEU A 43 -38.99 25.95 15.34
CA LEU A 43 -39.83 25.50 14.25
C LEU A 43 -40.97 24.59 14.75
N HIS A 44 -40.71 23.72 15.73
CA HIS A 44 -41.74 22.87 16.35
C HIS A 44 -42.89 23.69 16.96
N TRP A 45 -42.58 24.85 17.55
CA TRP A 45 -43.57 25.79 18.08
C TRP A 45 -44.05 26.84 17.07
N GLN A 46 -43.66 26.73 15.79
CA GLN A 46 -44.00 27.71 14.75
C GLN A 46 -43.52 29.14 15.04
N LEU A 47 -42.48 29.29 15.86
CA LEU A 47 -41.92 30.57 16.33
C LEU A 47 -40.57 30.91 15.69
N LEU A 48 -40.20 30.28 14.56
CA LEU A 48 -38.90 30.47 13.93
C LEU A 48 -38.77 31.90 13.35
N PRO A 49 -37.91 32.78 13.93
CA PRO A 49 -37.75 34.12 13.40
C PRO A 49 -36.93 34.09 12.10
N THR A 50 -37.34 34.89 11.12
CA THR A 50 -36.66 35.03 9.82
C THR A 50 -35.20 35.43 9.97
N PHE A 51 -34.89 36.30 10.94
CA PHE A 51 -33.53 36.69 11.29
C PHE A 51 -32.61 35.48 11.54
N LEU A 52 -33.11 34.42 12.19
CA LEU A 52 -32.30 33.24 12.50
C LEU A 52 -32.04 32.38 11.26
N ILE A 53 -32.98 32.36 10.31
CA ILE A 53 -32.81 31.73 8.99
C ILE A 53 -31.74 32.48 8.19
N ASP A 54 -31.81 33.81 8.15
CA ASP A 54 -30.85 34.66 7.44
C ASP A 54 -29.45 34.54 8.05
N LEU A 55 -29.35 34.48 9.38
CA LEU A 55 -28.09 34.26 10.09
C LEU A 55 -27.46 32.91 9.72
N LEU A 56 -28.24 31.82 9.73
CA LEU A 56 -27.75 30.49 9.34
C LEU A 56 -27.31 30.46 7.88
N ASN A 57 -28.06 31.11 6.97
CA ASN A 57 -27.68 31.23 5.57
C ASN A 57 -26.38 32.01 5.38
N LEU A 58 -26.22 33.14 6.07
CA LEU A 58 -24.99 33.92 6.07
C LEU A 58 -23.81 33.10 6.60
N MET A 59 -24.02 32.32 7.65
CA MET A 59 -23.00 31.42 8.20
C MET A 59 -22.57 30.38 7.16
N THR A 60 -23.52 29.67 6.54
CA THR A 60 -23.22 28.67 5.51
C THR A 60 -22.50 29.29 4.31
N ALA A 61 -22.93 30.46 3.83
CA ALA A 61 -22.28 31.17 2.74
C ALA A 61 -20.82 31.55 3.10
N SER A 62 -20.61 32.07 4.32
CA SER A 62 -19.28 32.46 4.81
C SER A 62 -18.34 31.27 4.92
N LEU A 63 -18.82 30.14 5.45
CA LEU A 63 -18.04 28.90 5.56
C LEU A 63 -17.66 28.37 4.18
N ASN A 64 -18.60 28.32 3.24
CA ASN A 64 -18.34 27.87 1.88
C ASN A 64 -17.34 28.77 1.14
N ASN A 65 -17.42 30.09 1.33
CA ASN A 65 -16.45 31.03 0.78
C ASN A 65 -15.05 30.81 1.35
N PHE A 66 -14.96 30.62 2.67
CA PHE A 66 -13.70 30.33 3.34
C PHE A 66 -13.09 29.02 2.85
N VAL A 67 -13.87 27.93 2.77
CA VAL A 67 -13.39 26.64 2.25
C VAL A 67 -12.90 26.77 0.80
N ARG A 68 -13.64 27.48 -0.07
CA ARG A 68 -13.19 27.76 -1.44
C ARG A 68 -11.88 28.53 -1.48
N TRP A 69 -11.72 29.53 -0.62
CA TRP A 69 -10.48 30.28 -0.49
C TRP A 69 -9.31 29.38 -0.06
N VAL A 70 -9.52 28.50 0.93
CA VAL A 70 -8.50 27.54 1.41
C VAL A 70 -8.06 26.58 0.29
N VAL A 71 -9.03 26.00 -0.44
CA VAL A 71 -8.74 25.03 -1.52
C VAL A 71 -7.94 25.67 -2.66
N ASN A 72 -8.15 26.95 -2.95
CA ASN A 72 -7.40 27.65 -3.99
C ASN A 72 -5.94 27.95 -3.62
N GLN A 73 -5.52 27.77 -2.36
CA GLN A 73 -4.15 27.99 -1.90
C GLN A 73 -3.25 26.78 -2.20
N LYS A 74 -3.01 26.50 -3.49
CA LYS A 74 -2.17 25.37 -3.94
C LYS A 74 -0.77 25.36 -3.32
N ALA A 75 -0.19 26.54 -3.05
CA ALA A 75 1.14 26.66 -2.43
C ALA A 75 1.23 26.04 -1.02
N PHE A 76 0.10 25.89 -0.34
CA PHE A 76 0.03 25.26 0.98
C PHE A 76 -0.53 23.85 0.93
N PHE A 77 -0.67 23.26 -0.25
CA PHE A 77 -1.08 21.87 -0.40
C PHE A 77 0.16 21.03 -0.73
N PHE A 78 0.66 20.30 0.27
CA PHE A 78 1.84 19.46 0.12
C PHE A 78 1.43 18.06 -0.31
N GLU A 79 1.80 17.68 -1.52
CA GLU A 79 1.58 16.34 -2.08
C GLU A 79 2.85 15.48 -1.95
N GLU A 80 2.69 14.17 -2.06
CA GLU A 80 3.80 13.18 -2.07
C GLU A 80 4.61 13.09 -0.77
N LEU A 81 4.02 13.46 0.36
CA LEU A 81 4.65 13.33 1.68
C LEU A 81 4.59 11.86 2.15
N ARG A 82 5.60 11.07 1.75
CA ARG A 82 5.72 9.65 2.12
C ARG A 82 6.44 9.49 3.47
N LEU A 83 5.67 9.60 4.56
CA LEU A 83 6.12 9.20 5.90
C LEU A 83 5.90 7.69 6.10
N SER A 84 6.91 7.01 6.63
CA SER A 84 6.75 5.64 7.15
C SER A 84 6.27 5.66 8.59
N MET A 85 5.78 4.52 9.11
CA MET A 85 5.39 4.39 10.51
C MET A 85 6.54 4.74 11.48
N TYR A 86 7.77 4.38 11.11
CA TYR A 86 8.97 4.75 11.87
C TYR A 86 9.18 6.27 11.95
N ASP A 87 8.94 6.98 10.83
CA ASP A 87 9.05 8.44 10.79
C ASP A 87 8.01 9.10 11.68
N VAL A 88 6.79 8.57 11.69
CA VAL A 88 5.70 9.06 12.54
C VAL A 88 6.06 8.92 14.02
N ILE A 89 6.50 7.74 14.44
CA ILE A 89 6.94 7.48 15.82
C ILE A 89 8.07 8.44 16.21
N LEU A 90 9.04 8.64 15.31
CA LEU A 90 10.17 9.53 15.55
C LEU A 90 9.75 11.00 15.69
N ILE A 91 8.84 11.47 14.84
CA ILE A 91 8.29 12.84 14.91
C ILE A 91 7.54 13.02 16.23
N TYR A 92 6.74 12.05 16.66
CA TYR A 92 6.07 12.12 17.96
C TYR A 92 7.05 12.11 19.14
N ALA A 93 8.08 11.27 19.09
CA ALA A 93 9.13 11.25 20.10
C ALA A 93 9.86 12.60 20.16
N LEU A 94 10.15 13.23 19.02
CA LEU A 94 10.75 14.56 18.93
C LEU A 94 9.84 15.65 19.52
N LEU A 95 8.54 15.63 19.23
CA LEU A 95 7.58 16.61 19.77
C LEU A 95 7.45 16.47 21.30
N LEU A 96 7.35 15.24 21.79
CA LEU A 96 7.31 14.93 23.22
C LEU A 96 8.62 15.37 23.90
N PHE A 97 9.76 15.15 23.24
CA PHE A 97 11.07 15.61 23.71
C PHE A 97 11.16 17.15 23.77
N LEU A 98 10.71 17.86 22.75
CA LEU A 98 10.67 19.33 22.76
C LEU A 98 9.78 19.85 23.90
N TYR A 99 8.65 19.20 24.13
CA TYR A 99 7.75 19.52 25.23
C TYR A 99 8.41 19.32 26.61
N PHE A 100 9.01 18.15 26.89
CA PHE A 100 9.70 17.92 28.16
C PHE A 100 10.99 18.74 28.30
N GLY A 101 11.67 19.00 27.19
CA GLY A 101 12.86 19.84 27.10
C GLY A 101 12.57 21.28 27.49
N TYR A 102 11.42 21.81 27.03
CA TYR A 102 10.94 23.14 27.38
C TYR A 102 10.60 23.26 28.88
N ILE A 103 10.07 22.20 29.51
CA ILE A 103 9.60 22.27 30.89
C ILE A 103 10.72 22.02 31.93
N LYS A 104 11.63 21.03 31.74
CA LYS A 104 12.48 20.55 32.86
C LYS A 104 13.94 20.16 32.58
N MET A 105 14.44 20.12 31.34
CA MET A 105 15.74 19.48 31.06
C MET A 105 16.93 20.43 31.02
N LYS A 106 18.10 19.98 31.51
CA LYS A 106 19.39 20.67 31.33
C LYS A 106 19.83 20.60 29.87
N LYS A 107 20.36 21.71 29.32
CA LYS A 107 20.79 21.85 27.91
C LYS A 107 21.71 20.71 27.42
N ARG A 108 22.54 20.11 28.28
CA ARG A 108 23.46 19.00 27.93
C ARG A 108 22.74 17.68 27.61
N ILE A 109 21.68 17.34 28.36
CA ILE A 109 20.88 16.12 28.12
C ILE A 109 20.06 16.28 26.84
N LEU A 110 19.59 17.51 26.58
CA LEU A 110 18.91 17.87 25.35
C LEU A 110 19.85 17.64 24.13
N LEU A 111 21.09 18.09 24.24
CA LEU A 111 22.09 17.95 23.17
C LEU A 111 22.43 16.48 22.89
N SER A 112 22.66 15.66 23.93
CA SER A 112 23.00 14.23 23.75
C SER A 112 21.87 13.42 23.13
N LEU A 113 20.62 13.72 23.48
CA LEU A 113 19.45 13.04 22.90
C LEU A 113 19.18 13.51 21.46
N PHE A 114 19.37 14.80 21.15
CA PHE A 114 19.30 15.30 19.78
C PHE A 114 20.32 14.60 18.87
N LEU A 115 21.57 14.48 19.34
CA LEU A 115 22.61 13.72 18.66
C LEU A 115 22.23 12.24 18.48
N GLY A 116 21.62 11.61 19.49
CA GLY A 116 21.10 10.25 19.41
C GLY A 116 19.99 10.08 18.36
N ILE A 117 19.04 11.02 18.30
CA ILE A 117 17.97 11.03 17.29
C ILE A 117 18.55 11.23 15.88
N MET A 118 19.52 12.15 15.72
CA MET A 118 20.22 12.36 14.45
C MET A 118 20.97 11.11 13.99
N LEU A 119 21.66 10.42 14.90
CA LEU A 119 22.33 9.15 14.60
C LEU A 119 21.32 8.07 14.20
N LEU A 120 20.18 7.96 14.90
CA LEU A 120 19.11 7.03 14.53
C LEU A 120 18.53 7.36 13.14
N GLN A 121 18.33 8.64 12.82
CA GLN A 121 17.90 9.06 11.47
C GLN A 121 18.92 8.68 10.41
N TRP A 122 20.22 8.86 10.70
CA TRP A 122 21.30 8.48 9.81
C TRP A 122 21.30 6.96 9.54
N PHE A 123 21.21 6.14 10.59
CA PHE A 123 21.13 4.68 10.43
C PHE A 123 19.87 4.24 9.69
N ALA A 124 18.72 4.84 9.98
CA ALA A 124 17.48 4.56 9.28
C ALA A 124 17.57 4.95 7.79
N HIS A 125 18.21 6.07 7.47
CA HIS A 125 18.46 6.50 6.09
C HIS A 125 19.34 5.50 5.34
N GLN A 126 20.45 5.06 5.95
CA GLN A 126 21.34 4.06 5.36
C GLN A 126 20.63 2.72 5.12
N ALA A 127 19.80 2.26 6.07
CA ALA A 127 19.00 1.06 5.91
C ALA A 127 17.99 1.17 4.76
N ARG A 128 17.37 2.34 4.60
CA ARG A 128 16.45 2.62 3.48
C ARG A 128 17.17 2.63 2.14
N GLU A 129 18.32 3.27 2.03
CA GLU A 129 19.12 3.24 0.81
C GLU A 129 19.50 1.81 0.41
N ALA A 130 19.82 0.95 1.38
CA ALA A 130 20.10 -0.45 1.10
C ALA A 130 18.88 -1.18 0.49
N GLN A 131 17.68 -0.90 1.00
CA GLN A 131 16.42 -1.46 0.50
C GLN A 131 15.99 -0.87 -0.86
N GLU A 132 16.31 0.40 -1.14
CA GLU A 132 16.10 1.00 -2.47
C GLU A 132 16.99 0.35 -3.53
N ARG A 133 18.17 -0.19 -3.17
CA ARG A 133 19.11 -0.83 -4.11
C ARG A 133 18.80 -2.29 -4.42
N THR A 134 17.86 -2.92 -3.71
CA THR A 134 17.54 -4.33 -3.94
C THR A 134 16.71 -4.52 -5.20
N THR A 135 17.05 -5.58 -5.94
CA THR A 135 16.19 -6.14 -7.00
C THR A 135 15.46 -7.30 -6.37
N ALA A 136 14.17 -7.42 -6.63
CA ALA A 136 13.43 -8.56 -6.12
C ALA A 136 12.20 -8.85 -6.98
N VAL A 137 11.85 -10.13 -7.01
CA VAL A 137 10.69 -10.64 -7.74
C VAL A 137 9.71 -11.20 -6.73
N TRP A 138 8.48 -10.69 -6.76
CA TRP A 138 7.38 -11.19 -5.94
C TRP A 138 6.25 -11.67 -6.82
N LEU A 139 5.60 -12.71 -6.33
CA LEU A 139 4.36 -13.19 -6.88
C LEU A 139 3.24 -12.80 -5.91
N MET A 140 2.41 -11.86 -6.35
CA MET A 140 1.42 -11.16 -5.53
C MET A 140 0.01 -11.71 -5.78
N PRO A 141 -0.75 -12.02 -4.72
CA PRO A 141 -2.16 -12.35 -4.87
C PRO A 141 -2.97 -11.09 -5.22
N ALA A 142 -3.70 -11.12 -6.33
CA ALA A 142 -4.69 -10.11 -6.68
C ALA A 142 -6.10 -10.72 -6.70
N TYR A 143 -7.13 -9.87 -6.74
CA TYR A 143 -8.51 -10.35 -6.79
C TYR A 143 -8.72 -11.15 -8.09
N ASN A 144 -8.96 -12.45 -7.93
CA ASN A 144 -9.17 -13.40 -9.02
C ASN A 144 -8.04 -13.47 -10.07
N ASN A 145 -6.81 -13.09 -9.71
CA ASN A 145 -5.64 -13.14 -10.59
C ASN A 145 -4.32 -13.22 -9.80
N THR A 146 -3.24 -13.51 -10.52
CA THR A 146 -1.87 -13.40 -10.03
C THR A 146 -1.15 -12.27 -10.73
N VAL A 147 -0.29 -11.57 -9.98
CA VAL A 147 0.52 -10.49 -10.52
C VAL A 147 1.97 -10.74 -10.19
N LEU A 148 2.85 -10.66 -11.18
CA LEU A 148 4.28 -10.75 -10.97
C LEU A 148 4.85 -9.33 -10.84
N PHE A 149 5.45 -9.04 -9.70
CA PHE A 149 6.13 -7.79 -9.44
C PHE A 149 7.63 -7.97 -9.58
N TYR A 150 8.22 -7.24 -10.51
CA TYR A 150 9.66 -7.12 -10.64
C TYR A 150 10.09 -5.72 -10.24
N LYS A 151 10.68 -5.61 -9.05
CA LYS A 151 11.34 -4.37 -8.62
C LYS A 151 12.79 -4.40 -9.06
N ASN A 152 13.19 -3.40 -9.82
CA ASN A 152 14.58 -3.07 -10.07
C ASN A 152 14.82 -1.64 -9.59
N LYS A 153 15.49 -1.50 -8.44
CA LYS A 153 15.71 -0.21 -7.79
C LYS A 153 14.38 0.52 -7.54
N LYS A 154 14.18 1.70 -8.15
CA LYS A 154 12.95 2.51 -8.09
C LYS A 154 12.00 2.30 -9.28
N THR A 155 12.24 1.26 -10.08
CA THR A 155 11.37 0.86 -11.18
C THR A 155 10.64 -0.42 -10.82
N LEU A 156 9.32 -0.44 -11.02
CA LEU A 156 8.48 -1.61 -10.83
C LEU A 156 7.90 -2.01 -12.18
N ARG A 157 8.23 -3.21 -12.64
CA ARG A 157 7.52 -3.85 -13.73
C ARG A 157 6.47 -4.79 -13.16
N ILE A 158 5.25 -4.66 -13.68
CA ILE A 158 4.08 -5.39 -13.25
C ILE A 158 3.65 -6.24 -14.43
N PHE A 159 3.66 -7.56 -14.26
CA PHE A 159 3.13 -8.47 -15.27
C PHE A 159 1.77 -9.02 -14.80
N CYS A 160 0.73 -8.76 -15.58
CA CYS A 160 -0.64 -9.16 -15.28
C CYS A 160 -1.39 -9.64 -16.52
N THR A 161 -2.33 -10.56 -16.33
CA THR A 161 -3.18 -11.10 -17.41
C THR A 161 -4.41 -10.23 -17.71
N GLN A 162 -4.80 -9.35 -16.79
CA GLN A 162 -5.86 -8.38 -16.96
C GLN A 162 -5.31 -6.99 -16.67
N GLU A 163 -5.84 -5.96 -17.32
CA GLU A 163 -5.42 -4.57 -17.08
C GLU A 163 -5.58 -4.21 -15.60
N ILE A 164 -4.44 -4.09 -14.92
CA ILE A 164 -4.38 -3.53 -13.57
C ILE A 164 -3.98 -2.07 -13.73
N SER A 165 -4.89 -1.17 -13.37
CA SER A 165 -4.56 0.25 -13.30
C SER A 165 -3.46 0.51 -12.27
N GLU A 166 -2.57 1.47 -12.53
CA GLU A 166 -1.63 2.02 -11.54
C GLU A 166 -2.36 2.54 -10.29
N SER A 167 -3.64 2.90 -10.43
CA SER A 167 -4.48 3.33 -9.31
C SER A 167 -4.89 2.21 -8.36
N ASN A 168 -4.57 0.95 -8.68
CA ASN A 168 -4.91 -0.20 -7.85
C ASN A 168 -4.22 -0.09 -6.47
N ARG A 169 -4.98 -0.37 -5.41
CA ARG A 169 -4.51 -0.29 -4.02
C ARG A 169 -3.22 -1.08 -3.80
N LEU A 170 -3.12 -2.30 -4.33
CA LEU A 170 -1.95 -3.17 -4.18
C LEU A 170 -0.70 -2.52 -4.79
N VAL A 171 -0.85 -1.92 -5.98
CA VAL A 171 0.24 -1.22 -6.67
C VAL A 171 0.68 0.02 -5.88
N LYS A 172 -0.29 0.82 -5.39
CA LYS A 172 0.00 2.02 -4.59
C LYS A 172 0.68 1.70 -3.27
N GLU A 173 0.19 0.70 -2.53
CA GLU A 173 0.79 0.25 -1.28
C GLU A 173 2.24 -0.19 -1.51
N PHE A 174 2.50 -0.96 -2.55
CA PHE A 174 3.85 -1.40 -2.91
C PHE A 174 4.74 -0.23 -3.37
N GLN A 175 4.19 0.68 -4.19
CA GLN A 175 4.88 1.89 -4.64
C GLN A 175 5.29 2.78 -3.48
N ASN A 176 4.44 2.91 -2.45
CA ASN A 176 4.71 3.72 -1.27
C ASN A 176 5.77 3.08 -0.38
N GLU A 177 5.64 1.78 -0.10
CA GLU A 177 6.57 1.04 0.75
C GLU A 177 8.00 1.04 0.16
N PHE A 178 8.13 0.78 -1.14
CA PHE A 178 9.42 0.67 -1.81
C PHE A 178 9.88 1.94 -2.53
N ARG A 179 9.14 3.05 -2.39
CA ARG A 179 9.43 4.35 -3.02
C ARG A 179 9.73 4.22 -4.52
N ILE A 180 8.80 3.58 -5.23
CA ILE A 180 8.89 3.40 -6.67
C ILE A 180 8.50 4.71 -7.37
N ASP A 181 9.35 5.12 -8.32
CA ASP A 181 9.17 6.34 -9.12
C ASP A 181 8.54 6.04 -10.48
N ARG A 182 8.82 4.86 -11.05
CA ARG A 182 8.35 4.45 -12.36
C ARG A 182 7.68 3.09 -12.31
N ILE A 183 6.46 3.02 -12.83
CA ILE A 183 5.70 1.79 -12.99
C ILE A 183 5.62 1.48 -14.48
N GLN A 184 5.83 0.22 -14.84
CA GLN A 184 5.62 -0.30 -16.20
C GLN A 184 4.68 -1.50 -16.08
N ILE A 185 3.59 -1.48 -16.83
CA ILE A 185 2.64 -2.59 -16.87
C ILE A 185 2.87 -3.33 -18.18
N GLU A 186 3.13 -4.63 -18.08
CA GLU A 186 3.40 -5.52 -19.19
C GLU A 186 2.46 -6.73 -19.12
N GLU A 187 2.25 -7.39 -20.25
CA GLU A 187 1.44 -8.61 -20.28
C GLU A 187 2.19 -9.77 -19.62
N LEU A 188 1.45 -10.59 -18.87
CA LEU A 188 1.99 -11.79 -18.26
C LEU A 188 2.31 -12.85 -19.32
N LYS A 189 3.57 -13.28 -19.38
CA LYS A 189 4.06 -14.37 -20.22
C LYS A 189 3.91 -15.71 -19.50
N ASN A 190 3.92 -16.78 -20.27
CA ASN A 190 3.75 -18.14 -19.73
C ASN A 190 5.01 -18.66 -19.02
N THR A 191 6.18 -18.07 -19.27
CA THR A 191 7.45 -18.56 -18.73
C THR A 191 8.39 -17.40 -18.40
N TYR A 192 9.03 -17.49 -17.24
CA TYR A 192 10.07 -16.56 -16.80
C TYR A 192 11.27 -17.32 -16.23
N ASP A 193 12.47 -16.93 -16.60
CA ASP A 193 13.71 -17.50 -16.04
C ASP A 193 14.25 -16.56 -14.95
N ILE A 194 14.23 -17.03 -13.69
CA ILE A 194 14.58 -16.25 -12.50
C ILE A 194 15.61 -17.02 -11.67
N GLU A 195 16.86 -16.51 -11.58
CA GLU A 195 17.95 -17.13 -10.80
C GLU A 195 18.19 -18.63 -11.12
N GLY A 196 18.10 -19.03 -12.39
CA GLY A 196 18.26 -20.44 -12.82
C GLY A 196 17.09 -21.35 -12.42
N LYS A 197 15.96 -20.77 -12.02
CA LYS A 197 14.66 -21.45 -11.91
C LYS A 197 13.75 -20.97 -13.02
N THR A 198 12.98 -21.88 -13.59
CA THR A 198 12.00 -21.53 -14.62
C THR A 198 10.61 -21.51 -13.98
N LEU A 199 9.96 -20.35 -14.00
CA LEU A 199 8.61 -20.13 -13.50
C LEU A 199 7.63 -20.28 -14.65
N PHE A 200 6.75 -21.28 -14.55
CA PHE A 200 5.72 -21.57 -15.54
C PHE A 200 4.35 -21.14 -15.03
N PHE A 201 3.67 -20.26 -15.77
CA PHE A 201 2.27 -19.90 -15.55
C PHE A 201 1.39 -20.81 -16.40
N ILE A 202 0.54 -21.58 -15.73
CA ILE A 202 -0.42 -22.46 -16.39
C ILE A 202 -1.84 -21.98 -16.10
N ASP A 203 -2.54 -21.70 -17.20
CA ASP A 203 -3.97 -21.40 -17.26
C ASP A 203 -4.67 -22.47 -18.12
N SER A 204 -5.98 -22.55 -18.00
CA SER A 204 -6.92 -23.32 -18.82
C SER A 204 -6.67 -23.20 -20.34
N LEU A 205 -6.09 -22.09 -20.81
CA LEU A 205 -5.77 -21.83 -22.21
C LEU A 205 -4.43 -22.43 -22.68
N TRP A 206 -3.54 -22.78 -21.75
CA TRP A 206 -2.15 -23.12 -22.06
C TRP A 206 -1.76 -24.54 -21.64
N ALA A 207 -2.73 -25.40 -21.31
CA ALA A 207 -2.47 -26.73 -20.75
C ALA A 207 -1.73 -27.71 -21.70
N GLU A 208 -1.46 -27.35 -22.95
CA GLU A 208 -0.83 -28.23 -23.94
C GLU A 208 0.45 -27.58 -24.52
N ASN A 209 1.55 -28.35 -24.52
CA ASN A 209 2.89 -28.05 -25.08
C ASN A 209 3.82 -27.14 -24.26
N PHE A 210 4.10 -27.50 -23.00
CA PHE A 210 5.26 -26.95 -22.29
C PHE A 210 6.49 -27.85 -22.45
N ASP A 211 7.56 -27.32 -23.03
CA ASP A 211 8.88 -27.92 -22.94
C ASP A 211 9.51 -27.50 -21.60
N PHE A 212 9.28 -28.32 -20.58
CA PHE A 212 9.90 -28.12 -19.28
C PHE A 212 11.40 -28.37 -19.40
N LYS A 213 12.18 -27.28 -19.48
CA LYS A 213 13.65 -27.37 -19.39
C LYS A 213 14.02 -28.18 -18.15
N LYS A 214 15.08 -29.00 -18.22
CA LYS A 214 15.64 -29.81 -17.12
C LYS A 214 16.30 -28.94 -16.05
N GLN A 215 15.55 -28.04 -15.43
CA GLN A 215 15.98 -27.15 -14.36
C GLN A 215 14.90 -27.11 -13.27
N ARG A 216 15.20 -26.42 -12.17
CA ARG A 216 14.31 -26.24 -11.02
C ARG A 216 13.03 -25.50 -11.42
N ASN A 217 11.97 -26.26 -11.72
CA ASN A 217 10.73 -25.70 -12.24
C ASN A 217 9.75 -25.34 -11.11
N LEU A 218 9.26 -24.10 -11.16
CA LEU A 218 8.20 -23.57 -10.31
C LEU A 218 6.93 -23.46 -11.13
N LEU A 219 5.85 -24.10 -10.69
CA LEU A 219 4.57 -24.09 -11.39
C LEU A 219 3.57 -23.19 -10.70
N VAL A 220 2.98 -22.25 -11.43
CA VAL A 220 1.89 -21.39 -10.96
C VAL A 220 0.60 -21.83 -11.64
N LEU A 221 -0.29 -22.46 -10.88
CA LEU A 221 -1.60 -22.89 -11.37
C LEU A 221 -2.64 -21.81 -11.11
N THR A 222 -3.36 -21.42 -12.17
CA THR A 222 -4.38 -20.36 -12.12
C THR A 222 -5.71 -20.84 -12.71
N LYS A 223 -6.78 -20.08 -12.46
CA LYS A 223 -8.11 -20.14 -13.13
C LYS A 223 -8.70 -21.54 -13.28
N ASN A 224 -8.64 -22.36 -12.23
CA ASN A 224 -9.22 -23.71 -12.23
C ASN A 224 -8.72 -24.61 -13.37
N THR A 225 -7.47 -24.44 -13.78
CA THR A 225 -6.90 -25.19 -14.92
C THR A 225 -7.14 -26.70 -14.76
N LYS A 226 -7.74 -27.32 -15.77
CA LYS A 226 -7.94 -28.78 -15.79
C LYS A 226 -6.66 -29.48 -16.24
N VAL A 227 -5.65 -29.51 -15.36
CA VAL A 227 -4.39 -30.24 -15.58
C VAL A 227 -4.41 -31.60 -14.89
N ASN A 228 -3.87 -32.62 -15.56
CA ASN A 228 -3.51 -33.88 -14.91
C ASN A 228 -2.17 -33.70 -14.18
N LEU A 229 -2.27 -33.24 -12.92
CA LEU A 229 -1.11 -32.92 -12.11
C LEU A 229 -0.21 -34.14 -11.86
N GLU A 230 -0.78 -35.34 -11.74
CA GLU A 230 0.00 -36.58 -11.53
C GLU A 230 0.90 -36.88 -12.74
N ALA A 231 0.35 -36.79 -13.95
CA ALA A 231 1.13 -36.99 -15.17
C ALA A 231 2.24 -35.93 -15.30
N MET A 232 1.94 -34.66 -14.97
CA MET A 232 2.94 -33.59 -15.01
C MET A 232 4.09 -33.81 -14.01
N LEU A 233 3.77 -34.23 -12.79
CA LEU A 233 4.75 -34.49 -11.74
C LEU A 233 5.63 -35.71 -12.04
N LEU A 234 5.12 -36.70 -12.78
CA LEU A 234 5.89 -37.89 -13.19
C LEU A 234 6.81 -37.64 -14.37
N GLN A 235 6.44 -36.73 -15.29
CA GLN A 235 7.18 -36.48 -16.52
C GLN A 235 8.23 -35.36 -16.39
N ASN A 236 8.06 -34.47 -15.40
CA ASN A 236 8.87 -33.24 -15.27
C ASN A 236 9.42 -33.09 -13.85
N GLU A 237 10.64 -32.58 -13.74
CA GLU A 237 11.22 -32.20 -12.45
C GLU A 237 10.59 -30.87 -11.99
N ILE A 238 9.72 -30.94 -10.98
CA ILE A 238 8.99 -29.80 -10.42
C ILE A 238 9.35 -29.70 -8.95
N ASP A 239 9.90 -28.57 -8.53
CA ASP A 239 10.30 -28.38 -7.12
C ASP A 239 9.12 -27.96 -6.25
N GLN A 240 8.23 -27.16 -6.81
CA GLN A 240 7.16 -26.52 -6.06
C GLN A 240 6.01 -26.10 -6.97
N ILE A 241 4.79 -26.26 -6.43
CA ILE A 241 3.56 -25.77 -7.02
C ILE A 241 3.03 -24.62 -6.17
N ILE A 242 2.74 -23.51 -6.84
CA ILE A 242 2.14 -22.30 -6.31
C ILE A 242 0.74 -22.17 -6.92
N VAL A 243 -0.24 -21.84 -6.09
CA VAL A 243 -1.63 -21.68 -6.52
C VAL A 243 -2.13 -20.30 -6.12
N ASP A 244 -2.87 -19.69 -7.03
CA ASP A 244 -3.43 -18.36 -6.86
C ASP A 244 -4.83 -18.35 -6.26
N GLY A 245 -5.41 -17.15 -6.21
CA GLY A 245 -6.74 -16.95 -5.68
C GLY A 245 -7.90 -17.22 -6.63
N SER A 246 -7.65 -17.46 -7.91
CA SER A 246 -8.70 -17.62 -8.92
C SER A 246 -9.27 -19.04 -9.01
N SER A 247 -8.66 -19.99 -8.29
CA SER A 247 -9.09 -21.39 -8.27
C SER A 247 -10.00 -21.71 -7.09
N TYR A 248 -11.04 -22.54 -7.30
CA TYR A 248 -12.00 -22.96 -6.29
C TYR A 248 -11.33 -23.77 -5.16
N PRO A 249 -11.79 -23.65 -3.90
CA PRO A 249 -11.22 -24.37 -2.75
C PRO A 249 -11.16 -25.89 -2.93
N SER A 250 -12.16 -26.48 -3.60
CA SER A 250 -12.20 -27.92 -3.90
C SER A 250 -11.04 -28.35 -4.83
N VAL A 251 -10.75 -27.54 -5.86
CA VAL A 251 -9.65 -27.77 -6.81
C VAL A 251 -8.29 -27.63 -6.10
N LYS A 252 -8.12 -26.56 -5.31
CA LYS A 252 -6.91 -26.36 -4.51
C LYS A 252 -6.66 -27.52 -3.54
N THR A 253 -7.71 -28.03 -2.91
CA THR A 253 -7.62 -29.18 -2.00
C THR A 253 -7.20 -30.46 -2.73
N ARG A 254 -7.71 -30.68 -3.95
CA ARG A 254 -7.28 -31.81 -4.79
C ARG A 254 -5.80 -31.70 -5.14
N TRP A 255 -5.35 -30.56 -5.67
CA TRP A 255 -3.93 -30.34 -5.99
C TRP A 255 -3.04 -30.51 -4.78
N LYS A 256 -3.43 -29.95 -3.62
CA LYS A 256 -2.68 -30.11 -2.37
C LYS A 256 -2.53 -31.58 -1.95
N LYS A 257 -3.58 -32.39 -2.12
CA LYS A 257 -3.52 -33.85 -1.85
C LYS A 257 -2.55 -34.55 -2.79
N THR A 258 -2.61 -34.25 -4.10
CA THR A 258 -1.68 -34.81 -5.07
C THR A 258 -0.24 -34.39 -4.79
N CYS A 259 0.03 -33.10 -4.53
CA CYS A 259 1.36 -32.63 -4.13
C CYS A 259 1.89 -33.36 -2.90
N ALA A 260 1.05 -33.62 -1.90
CA ALA A 260 1.44 -34.36 -0.70
C ALA A 260 1.80 -35.83 -1.00
N GLN A 261 1.12 -36.48 -1.96
CA GLN A 261 1.43 -37.86 -2.37
C GLN A 261 2.81 -37.97 -3.03
N TYR A 262 3.19 -36.97 -3.83
CA TYR A 262 4.47 -36.92 -4.56
C TYR A 262 5.57 -36.12 -3.82
N ASN A 263 5.32 -35.72 -2.57
CA ASN A 263 6.24 -34.94 -1.73
C ASN A 263 6.71 -33.60 -2.36
N ILE A 264 5.79 -32.92 -3.05
CA ILE A 264 6.03 -31.63 -3.71
C ILE A 264 5.56 -30.49 -2.81
N LEU A 265 6.36 -29.42 -2.73
CA LEU A 265 5.99 -28.24 -1.96
C LEU A 265 4.76 -27.55 -2.57
N PHE A 266 3.78 -27.25 -1.71
CA PHE A 266 2.54 -26.57 -2.10
C PHE A 266 2.40 -25.22 -1.38
N TYR A 267 2.21 -24.15 -2.15
CA TYR A 267 2.04 -22.79 -1.64
C TYR A 267 0.75 -22.17 -2.18
N ASP A 268 -0.13 -21.74 -1.28
CA ASP A 268 -1.36 -21.01 -1.64
C ASP A 268 -1.17 -19.53 -1.31
N LEU A 269 -1.15 -18.69 -2.35
CA LEU A 269 -0.92 -17.25 -2.24
C LEU A 269 -2.04 -16.52 -1.48
N GLN A 270 -3.28 -17.01 -1.56
CA GLN A 270 -4.39 -16.38 -0.85
C GLN A 270 -4.29 -16.59 0.66
N HIS A 271 -3.84 -17.78 1.09
CA HIS A 271 -3.74 -18.12 2.51
C HIS A 271 -2.41 -17.71 3.14
N LYS A 272 -1.30 -17.81 2.40
CA LYS A 272 0.05 -17.55 2.92
C LYS A 272 0.58 -16.15 2.58
N GLY A 273 -0.08 -15.42 1.68
CA GLY A 273 0.32 -14.09 1.25
C GLY A 273 1.32 -14.08 0.08
N PRO A 274 1.98 -12.95 -0.17
CA PRO A 274 2.96 -12.80 -1.25
C PRO A 274 4.12 -13.79 -1.17
N TYR A 275 4.51 -14.34 -2.31
CA TYR A 275 5.65 -15.25 -2.40
C TYR A 275 6.87 -14.52 -2.98
N LEU A 276 7.98 -14.47 -2.23
CA LEU A 276 9.24 -13.90 -2.67
C LEU A 276 10.03 -14.95 -3.47
N LEU A 277 10.21 -14.71 -4.77
CA LEU A 277 10.90 -15.62 -5.68
C LEU A 277 12.43 -15.44 -5.65
N SER A 278 12.88 -14.19 -5.61
CA SER A 278 14.29 -13.83 -5.76
C SER A 278 14.57 -12.45 -5.15
N THR A 279 15.78 -12.27 -4.60
CA THR A 279 16.30 -10.98 -4.12
C THR A 279 17.65 -10.61 -4.73
N LYS A 280 18.16 -11.39 -5.70
CA LYS A 280 19.45 -11.12 -6.34
C LYS A 280 19.32 -10.26 -7.59
N THR A 281 20.43 -9.62 -7.90
CA THR A 281 20.59 -8.60 -8.94
C THR A 281 20.98 -9.15 -10.31
N ARG A 282 21.20 -10.45 -10.47
CA ARG A 282 21.68 -11.07 -11.71
C ARG A 282 20.75 -12.17 -12.21
N ASP A 283 20.60 -12.21 -13.53
CA ASP A 283 19.95 -13.26 -14.32
C ASP A 283 18.44 -13.38 -14.12
N ILE A 284 17.73 -12.31 -14.48
CA ILE A 284 16.29 -12.35 -14.68
C ILE A 284 16.04 -12.07 -16.16
N GLY A 285 15.75 -13.13 -16.91
CA GLY A 285 15.35 -13.05 -18.30
C GLY A 285 13.84 -12.83 -18.36
N PHE A 286 13.44 -11.64 -18.80
CA PHE A 286 12.05 -11.29 -19.10
C PHE A 286 11.76 -11.43 -20.59
#